data_AF-K2DXR9-F1
#
_entry.id   AF-K2DXR9-F1
#
_cell.length_a   1.000
_cell.length_b   1.000
_cell.length_c   1.000
_cell.angle_alpha   90.00
_cell.angle_beta   90.00
_cell.angle_gamma   90.00
#
_symmetry.space_group_name_H-M   'P 1'
#
loop_
_entity.id
_entity.type
_entity.pdbx_description
1 polymer ?
#
loop_
_entity_poly.entity_id
_entity_poly.type
_entity_poly.pdbx_seq_one_letter_code
_entity_poly.pdbx_strand_id
1 'polypeptide(L)'
;MVWGEIPTFTDMVNDLQSKGMNAVIFGNNNASRDEPILNVSDQKNFNVYFGAHSETDSYFSDPTPTLQEARNIIYPVVDLIKNHTSVKGYNVADEPSLGDLDRVKFLTQAYMERDTSKPAGPVLIAVGTGNVIYDAVLPTMFIMDAYPFSVQSAACDFTMKGFGYTNKNLSQYIREMTATKASNVPLYIILQTHKVGDSSWGINQLRVPSVPEVRGQHWISIGEGAHGIFWFIYFTQQDWTGLKDNPTLMNEISSLAQRTNPLTQTLLNAKRNSTDLFTANNGAYISTLTSNDGTKKYAVVANIGNCSSSQNITINSTQQGSLKNLETGQILPLGSQISFLPGDGKVFELVSSQTTPAPTPKPGDLNGDGRVGVIDFSILLSKWNTSDPAADLNQDGKVNILDFSILLSNWN
;
A
#
# COMPACT_ATOMS: atom_id res chain seq x y z
N MET A 1 -16.94 -14.55 10.05
CA MET A 1 -18.10 -13.82 9.46
C MET A 1 -18.85 -13.04 10.54
N VAL A 2 -19.55 -11.97 10.15
CA VAL A 2 -20.30 -11.08 11.07
C VAL A 2 -21.79 -11.43 11.12
N TRP A 3 -22.39 -11.92 10.03
CA TRP A 3 -23.79 -12.40 9.95
C TRP A 3 -24.85 -11.43 10.51
N GLY A 4 -24.67 -10.12 10.34
CA GLY A 4 -25.60 -9.10 10.83
C GLY A 4 -25.50 -8.82 12.33
N GLU A 5 -24.59 -9.48 13.05
CA GLU A 5 -24.41 -9.30 14.50
C GLU A 5 -23.74 -7.96 14.81
N ILE A 6 -24.54 -6.97 15.20
CA ILE A 6 -24.09 -5.60 15.54
C ILE A 6 -22.95 -5.59 16.57
N PRO A 7 -23.01 -6.33 17.69
CA PRO A 7 -21.91 -6.33 18.67
C PRO A 7 -20.61 -6.84 18.07
N THR A 8 -20.66 -7.97 17.34
CA THR A 8 -19.50 -8.57 16.68
C THR A 8 -18.89 -7.62 15.64
N PHE A 9 -19.72 -6.93 14.86
CA PHE A 9 -19.26 -5.93 13.90
C PHE A 9 -18.61 -4.74 14.60
N THR A 10 -19.23 -4.25 15.67
CA THR A 10 -18.74 -3.11 16.47
C THR A 10 -17.36 -3.40 17.03
N ASP A 11 -17.15 -4.58 17.60
CA ASP A 11 -15.87 -5.00 18.14
C ASP A 11 -14.80 -5.12 17.04
N MET A 12 -15.15 -5.69 15.89
CA MET A 12 -14.24 -5.73 14.74
C MET A 12 -13.85 -4.33 14.26
N VAL A 13 -14.82 -3.42 14.09
CA VAL A 13 -14.52 -2.05 13.65
C VAL A 13 -13.62 -1.33 14.66
N ASN A 14 -13.89 -1.46 15.96
CA ASN A 14 -13.06 -0.89 17.02
C ASN A 14 -11.62 -1.41 16.95
N ASP A 15 -11.44 -2.73 16.83
CA ASP A 15 -10.12 -3.34 16.72
C ASP A 15 -9.38 -2.86 15.46
N LEU A 16 -10.03 -2.94 14.29
CA LEU A 16 -9.44 -2.51 13.02
C LEU A 16 -9.03 -1.02 13.04
N GLN A 17 -9.90 -0.14 13.53
CA GLN A 17 -9.60 1.29 13.65
C GLN A 17 -8.44 1.54 14.63
N SER A 18 -8.39 0.82 15.75
CA SER A 18 -7.27 0.92 16.71
C SER A 18 -5.93 0.55 16.07
N LYS A 19 -5.96 -0.27 15.01
CA LYS A 19 -4.79 -0.67 14.22
C LYS A 19 -4.54 0.19 12.98
N GLY A 20 -5.30 1.26 12.78
CA GLY A 20 -5.12 2.20 11.66
C GLY A 20 -5.77 1.76 10.35
N MET A 21 -6.58 0.70 10.35
CA MET A 21 -7.38 0.29 9.21
C MET A 21 -8.70 1.08 9.19
N ASN A 22 -9.24 1.33 7.99
CA ASN A 22 -10.39 2.23 7.81
C ASN A 22 -11.49 1.68 6.90
N ALA A 23 -11.36 0.43 6.44
CA ALA A 23 -12.27 -0.16 5.49
C ALA A 23 -12.39 -1.68 5.65
N VAL A 24 -13.55 -2.21 5.28
CA VAL A 24 -13.77 -3.64 5.02
C VAL A 24 -14.42 -3.84 3.66
N ILE A 25 -14.12 -4.97 3.04
CA ILE A 25 -14.85 -5.50 1.90
C ILE A 25 -15.49 -6.81 2.32
N PHE A 26 -16.77 -6.98 1.97
CA PHE A 26 -17.51 -8.21 2.22
C PHE A 26 -17.74 -8.97 0.91
N GLY A 27 -17.81 -10.30 1.01
CA GLY A 27 -18.10 -11.20 -0.12
C GLY A 27 -19.20 -12.21 0.20
N ASN A 28 -20.08 -11.91 1.17
CA ASN A 28 -21.13 -12.84 1.61
C ASN A 28 -22.25 -12.16 2.40
N ASN A 29 -22.51 -10.87 2.14
CA ASN A 29 -23.60 -10.19 2.80
C ASN A 29 -24.95 -10.63 2.24
N ASN A 30 -25.96 -10.46 3.09
CA ASN A 30 -27.35 -10.33 2.71
C ASN A 30 -27.80 -8.92 3.09
N ALA A 31 -28.34 -8.17 2.14
CA ALA A 31 -28.69 -6.76 2.29
C ALA A 31 -29.68 -6.51 3.43
N SER A 32 -30.75 -7.30 3.55
CA SER A 32 -31.75 -7.09 4.61
C SER A 32 -31.23 -7.47 5.99
N ARG A 33 -30.44 -8.56 6.08
CA ARG A 33 -29.83 -9.00 7.34
C ARG A 33 -28.73 -8.06 7.82
N ASP A 34 -27.90 -7.56 6.89
CA ASP A 34 -26.66 -6.86 7.21
C ASP A 34 -26.76 -5.33 7.05
N GLU A 35 -27.85 -4.76 6.53
CA GLU A 35 -28.03 -3.29 6.55
C GLU A 35 -27.86 -2.70 7.96
N PRO A 36 -28.40 -3.29 9.05
CA PRO A 36 -28.31 -2.68 10.37
C PRO A 36 -26.89 -2.47 10.87
N ILE A 37 -25.92 -3.29 10.45
CA ILE A 37 -24.51 -3.12 10.84
C ILE A 37 -23.87 -1.88 10.18
N LEU A 38 -24.42 -1.39 9.07
CA LEU A 38 -23.92 -0.19 8.40
C LEU A 38 -24.11 1.08 9.26
N ASN A 39 -25.11 1.10 10.16
CA ASN A 39 -25.27 2.19 11.13
C ASN A 39 -24.05 2.33 12.05
N VAL A 40 -23.40 1.21 12.41
CA VAL A 40 -22.15 1.23 13.18
C VAL A 40 -21.03 1.88 12.37
N SER A 41 -20.93 1.50 11.10
CA SER A 41 -19.93 2.03 10.17
C SER A 41 -20.12 3.53 9.91
N ASP A 42 -21.35 4.00 9.73
CA ASP A 42 -21.65 5.43 9.59
C ASP A 42 -21.22 6.23 10.83
N GLN A 43 -21.61 5.75 12.02
CA GLN A 43 -21.26 6.41 13.28
C GLN A 43 -19.75 6.44 13.53
N LYS A 44 -19.03 5.43 13.06
CA LYS A 44 -17.58 5.29 13.24
C LYS A 44 -16.75 5.83 12.06
N ASN A 45 -17.39 6.32 11.01
CA ASN A 45 -16.74 6.71 9.76
C ASN A 45 -15.79 5.60 9.23
N PHE A 46 -16.31 4.38 9.16
CA PHE A 46 -15.57 3.19 8.73
C PHE A 46 -16.12 2.65 7.41
N ASN A 47 -15.28 2.65 6.37
CA ASN A 47 -15.71 2.39 5.00
C ASN A 47 -16.13 0.93 4.79
N VAL A 48 -17.17 0.71 3.99
CA VAL A 48 -17.67 -0.62 3.62
C VAL A 48 -17.80 -0.73 2.11
N TYR A 49 -17.19 -1.77 1.54
CA TYR A 49 -17.47 -2.25 0.19
C TYR A 49 -18.39 -3.45 0.33
N PHE A 50 -19.66 -3.25 -0.03
CA PHE A 50 -20.73 -4.19 0.29
C PHE A 50 -20.87 -5.26 -0.80
N GLY A 51 -20.95 -6.53 -0.42
CA GLY A 51 -21.12 -7.65 -1.36
C GLY A 51 -22.37 -8.45 -1.03
N ALA A 52 -23.51 -8.08 -1.62
CA ALA A 52 -24.82 -8.71 -1.42
C ALA A 52 -24.94 -10.06 -2.16
N HIS A 53 -23.99 -10.96 -1.93
CA HIS A 53 -23.85 -12.17 -2.74
C HIS A 53 -24.97 -13.18 -2.46
N SER A 54 -25.53 -13.20 -1.24
CA SER A 54 -26.68 -14.07 -0.90
C SER A 54 -27.91 -13.79 -1.76
N GLU A 55 -28.15 -12.55 -2.18
CA GLU A 55 -29.24 -12.20 -3.10
C GLU A 55 -29.02 -12.70 -4.53
N THR A 56 -27.76 -12.98 -4.90
CA THR A 56 -27.39 -13.34 -6.27
C THR A 56 -27.17 -14.84 -6.47
N ASP A 57 -27.17 -15.65 -5.41
CA ASP A 57 -26.88 -17.10 -5.47
C ASP A 57 -27.74 -17.84 -6.52
N SER A 58 -29.05 -17.57 -6.55
CA SER A 58 -29.95 -18.19 -7.53
C SER A 58 -29.70 -17.69 -8.95
N TYR A 59 -29.26 -16.44 -9.09
CA TYR A 59 -28.95 -15.84 -10.40
C TYR A 59 -27.68 -16.46 -11.00
N PHE A 60 -26.68 -16.74 -10.17
CA PHE A 60 -25.48 -17.50 -10.58
C PHE A 60 -25.80 -18.93 -11.05
N SER A 61 -26.90 -19.50 -10.56
CA SER A 61 -27.37 -20.83 -10.96
C SER A 61 -28.30 -20.83 -12.19
N ASP A 62 -28.75 -19.67 -12.66
CA ASP A 62 -29.68 -19.55 -13.79
C ASP A 62 -28.94 -19.78 -15.12
N PRO A 63 -29.29 -20.79 -15.94
CA PRO A 63 -28.64 -21.04 -17.22
C PRO A 63 -28.91 -19.96 -18.29
N THR A 64 -29.93 -19.12 -18.11
CA THR A 64 -30.38 -18.10 -19.07
C THR A 64 -30.56 -16.73 -18.41
N PRO A 65 -29.52 -16.18 -17.76
CA PRO A 65 -29.63 -14.98 -16.96
C PRO A 65 -30.00 -13.77 -17.81
N THR A 66 -30.94 -12.94 -17.36
CA THR A 66 -31.28 -11.68 -18.03
C THR A 66 -30.90 -10.45 -17.22
N LEU A 67 -30.67 -9.33 -17.91
CA LEU A 67 -30.47 -8.03 -17.25
C LEU A 67 -31.68 -7.59 -16.44
N GLN A 68 -32.90 -7.95 -16.85
CA GLN A 68 -34.10 -7.56 -16.11
C GLN A 68 -34.18 -8.27 -14.75
N GLU A 69 -33.80 -9.55 -14.69
CA GLU A 69 -33.70 -10.28 -13.42
C GLU A 69 -32.60 -9.69 -12.52
N ALA A 70 -31.43 -9.37 -13.08
CA ALA A 70 -30.38 -8.67 -12.35
C ALA A 70 -30.90 -7.35 -11.73
N ARG A 71 -31.66 -6.54 -12.48
CA ARG A 71 -32.28 -5.31 -11.95
C ARG A 71 -33.27 -5.60 -10.83
N ASN A 72 -34.12 -6.62 -10.98
CA ASN A 72 -35.10 -7.00 -9.97
C ASN A 72 -34.43 -7.41 -8.64
N ILE A 73 -33.25 -8.01 -8.71
CA ILE A 73 -32.44 -8.40 -7.53
C ILE A 73 -31.68 -7.20 -6.96
N ILE A 74 -30.98 -6.45 -7.80
CA ILE A 74 -30.00 -5.45 -7.37
C ILE A 74 -30.63 -4.11 -6.98
N TYR A 75 -31.72 -3.67 -7.64
CA TYR A 75 -32.29 -2.36 -7.34
C TYR A 75 -32.76 -2.23 -5.88
N PRO A 76 -33.49 -3.21 -5.30
CA PRO A 76 -33.86 -3.17 -3.89
C PRO A 76 -32.66 -3.17 -2.94
N VAL A 77 -31.61 -3.95 -3.25
CA VAL A 77 -30.35 -3.98 -2.48
C VAL A 77 -29.72 -2.60 -2.44
N VAL A 78 -29.54 -1.97 -3.60
CA VAL A 78 -28.92 -0.66 -3.72
C VAL A 78 -29.75 0.41 -3.02
N ASP A 79 -31.07 0.40 -3.20
CA ASP A 79 -31.95 1.38 -2.55
C ASP A 79 -31.91 1.29 -1.02
N LEU A 80 -31.75 0.08 -0.49
CA LEU A 80 -31.63 -0.15 0.94
C LEU A 80 -30.33 0.45 1.50
N ILE A 81 -29.19 0.28 0.82
CA ILE A 81 -27.87 0.58 1.42
C ILE A 81 -27.19 1.85 0.91
N LYS A 82 -27.57 2.38 -0.26
CA LYS A 82 -26.83 3.48 -0.94
C LYS A 82 -26.75 4.79 -0.15
N ASN A 83 -27.68 5.01 0.79
CA ASN A 83 -27.72 6.25 1.56
C ASN A 83 -26.81 6.20 2.81
N HIS A 84 -26.26 5.04 3.16
CA HIS A 84 -25.21 4.96 4.17
C HIS A 84 -23.94 5.63 3.66
N THR A 85 -23.47 6.62 4.41
CA THR A 85 -22.27 7.39 4.06
C THR A 85 -21.01 6.54 4.07
N SER A 86 -21.01 5.45 4.86
CA SER A 86 -19.91 4.50 4.94
C SER A 86 -19.82 3.55 3.76
N VAL A 87 -20.89 3.35 2.97
CA VAL A 87 -20.84 2.49 1.79
C VAL A 87 -20.06 3.20 0.69
N LYS A 88 -18.90 2.65 0.31
CA LYS A 88 -17.97 3.24 -0.67
C LYS A 88 -17.93 2.53 -2.01
N GLY A 89 -18.62 1.40 -2.14
CA GLY A 89 -18.71 0.67 -3.40
C GLY A 89 -19.37 -0.69 -3.23
N TYR A 90 -19.56 -1.38 -4.35
CA TYR A 90 -20.24 -2.67 -4.43
C TYR A 90 -19.31 -3.76 -4.94
N ASN A 91 -19.07 -4.78 -4.12
CA ASN A 91 -18.43 -6.03 -4.54
C ASN A 91 -19.48 -6.88 -5.26
N VAL A 92 -19.45 -6.90 -6.59
CA VAL A 92 -20.52 -7.50 -7.40
C VAL A 92 -20.51 -9.03 -7.37
N ALA A 93 -19.32 -9.62 -7.37
CA ALA A 93 -19.12 -11.07 -7.45
C ALA A 93 -17.72 -11.44 -6.93
N ASP A 94 -17.58 -12.63 -6.39
CA ASP A 94 -16.30 -13.15 -5.89
C ASP A 94 -15.70 -14.15 -6.88
N GLU A 95 -14.53 -13.81 -7.43
CA GLU A 95 -13.72 -14.65 -8.32
C GLU A 95 -14.50 -15.37 -9.46
N PRO A 96 -15.29 -14.64 -10.28
CA PRO A 96 -16.12 -15.26 -11.31
C PRO A 96 -15.30 -15.97 -12.39
N SER A 97 -15.85 -17.06 -12.93
CA SER A 97 -15.27 -17.77 -14.08
C SER A 97 -15.70 -17.14 -15.41
N LEU A 98 -15.07 -17.54 -16.52
CA LEU A 98 -15.54 -17.12 -17.86
C LEU A 98 -16.98 -17.58 -18.17
N GLY A 99 -17.46 -18.65 -17.51
CA GLY A 99 -18.84 -19.11 -17.64
C GLY A 99 -19.86 -18.18 -16.96
N ASP A 100 -19.39 -17.25 -16.13
CA ASP A 100 -20.21 -16.30 -15.38
C ASP A 100 -20.26 -14.91 -16.02
N LEU A 101 -19.62 -14.74 -17.18
CA LEU A 101 -19.40 -13.43 -17.78
C LEU A 101 -20.68 -12.61 -17.96
N ASP A 102 -21.72 -13.19 -18.56
CA ASP A 102 -22.98 -12.48 -18.78
C ASP A 102 -23.66 -12.11 -17.46
N ARG A 103 -23.57 -12.96 -16.44
CA ARG A 103 -24.15 -12.70 -15.11
C ARG A 103 -23.48 -11.51 -14.44
N VAL A 104 -22.15 -11.53 -14.40
CA VAL A 104 -21.36 -10.46 -13.77
C VAL A 104 -21.55 -9.15 -14.53
N LYS A 105 -21.63 -9.20 -15.87
CA LYS A 105 -21.92 -8.04 -16.70
C LYS A 105 -23.28 -7.43 -16.37
N PHE A 106 -24.34 -8.25 -16.30
CA PHE A 106 -25.68 -7.77 -16.00
C PHE A 106 -25.83 -7.25 -14.57
N LEU A 107 -25.24 -7.93 -13.57
CA LEU A 107 -25.24 -7.46 -12.18
C LEU A 107 -24.47 -6.13 -12.04
N THR A 108 -23.27 -6.03 -12.64
CA THR A 108 -22.47 -4.80 -12.60
C THR A 108 -23.23 -3.63 -13.26
N GLN A 109 -23.85 -3.88 -14.41
CA GLN A 109 -24.69 -2.89 -15.08
C GLN A 109 -25.86 -2.45 -14.19
N ALA A 110 -26.57 -3.38 -13.53
CA ALA A 110 -27.68 -3.05 -12.64
C ALA A 110 -27.24 -2.18 -11.44
N TYR A 111 -26.07 -2.46 -10.84
CA TYR A 111 -25.51 -1.59 -9.79
C TYR A 111 -25.23 -0.18 -10.31
N MET A 112 -24.53 -0.06 -11.44
CA MET A 112 -24.15 1.22 -12.04
C MET A 112 -25.35 2.04 -12.54
N GLU A 113 -26.43 1.38 -12.99
CA GLU A 113 -27.69 2.04 -13.35
C GLU A 113 -28.42 2.60 -12.11
N ARG A 114 -28.34 1.92 -10.96
CA ARG A 114 -29.10 2.30 -9.76
C ARG A 114 -28.37 3.26 -8.82
N ASP A 115 -27.03 3.22 -8.78
CA ASP A 115 -26.20 4.17 -8.05
C ASP A 115 -24.98 4.58 -8.88
N THR A 116 -25.08 5.73 -9.54
CA THR A 116 -23.99 6.31 -10.33
C THR A 116 -22.91 7.00 -9.48
N SER A 117 -23.13 7.13 -8.17
CA SER A 117 -22.22 7.85 -7.25
C SER A 117 -21.15 6.97 -6.63
N LYS A 118 -21.30 5.64 -6.71
CA LYS A 118 -20.40 4.68 -6.08
C LYS A 118 -19.87 3.66 -7.11
N PRO A 119 -18.60 3.26 -7.00
CA PRO A 119 -18.04 2.26 -7.88
C PRO A 119 -18.63 0.86 -7.61
N ALA A 120 -18.67 0.05 -8.66
CA ALA A 120 -19.07 -1.35 -8.62
C ALA A 120 -18.13 -2.18 -9.49
N GLY A 121 -17.75 -3.35 -9.00
CA GLY A 121 -16.97 -4.32 -9.75
C GLY A 121 -16.87 -5.66 -9.03
N PRO A 122 -16.58 -6.74 -9.77
CA PRO A 122 -16.27 -8.03 -9.18
C PRO A 122 -14.84 -8.04 -8.57
N VAL A 123 -14.61 -8.94 -7.62
CA VAL A 123 -13.26 -9.36 -7.22
C VAL A 123 -12.71 -10.28 -8.31
N LEU A 124 -11.61 -9.89 -8.93
CA LEU A 124 -11.01 -10.61 -10.04
C LEU A 124 -9.76 -11.35 -9.60
N ILE A 125 -9.63 -12.57 -10.10
CA ILE A 125 -8.40 -13.34 -9.99
C ILE A 125 -8.05 -13.89 -11.37
N ALA A 126 -6.83 -14.43 -11.46
CA ALA A 126 -6.38 -15.25 -12.56
C ALA A 126 -6.22 -14.54 -13.91
N VAL A 127 -4.96 -14.37 -14.35
CA VAL A 127 -4.64 -13.91 -15.71
C VAL A 127 -5.25 -14.88 -16.74
N GLY A 128 -5.90 -14.32 -17.75
CA GLY A 128 -6.65 -15.04 -18.78
C GLY A 128 -8.12 -15.26 -18.45
N THR A 129 -8.53 -15.02 -17.19
CA THR A 129 -9.94 -15.02 -16.77
C THR A 129 -10.35 -13.63 -16.30
N GLY A 130 -9.73 -13.13 -15.22
CA GLY A 130 -10.15 -11.88 -14.60
C GLY A 130 -9.98 -10.65 -15.50
N ASN A 131 -8.87 -10.53 -16.24
CA ASN A 131 -8.68 -9.42 -17.18
C ASN A 131 -9.65 -9.48 -18.37
N VAL A 132 -10.04 -10.68 -18.82
CA VAL A 132 -11.05 -10.86 -19.87
C VAL A 132 -12.43 -10.44 -19.38
N ILE A 133 -12.78 -10.81 -18.14
CA ILE A 133 -14.03 -10.36 -17.50
C ILE A 133 -14.02 -8.84 -17.34
N TYR A 134 -12.91 -8.24 -16.87
CA TYR A 134 -12.79 -6.79 -16.76
C TYR A 134 -13.05 -6.08 -18.09
N ASP A 135 -12.43 -6.53 -19.17
CA ASP A 135 -12.54 -5.91 -20.50
C ASP A 135 -13.97 -5.97 -21.05
N ALA A 136 -14.73 -7.00 -20.68
CA ALA A 136 -16.11 -7.20 -21.14
C ALA A 136 -17.16 -6.55 -20.23
N VAL A 137 -16.89 -6.46 -18.92
CA VAL A 137 -17.80 -5.89 -17.90
C VAL A 137 -17.64 -4.37 -17.77
N LEU A 138 -16.42 -3.86 -17.95
CA LEU A 138 -16.05 -2.44 -17.78
C LEU A 138 -16.48 -1.86 -16.41
N PRO A 139 -16.06 -2.47 -15.29
CA PRO A 139 -16.44 -2.01 -13.96
C PRO A 139 -15.81 -0.64 -13.62
N THR A 140 -16.37 0.04 -12.62
CA THR A 140 -15.93 1.38 -12.17
C THR A 140 -14.93 1.33 -11.01
N MET A 141 -14.56 0.13 -10.57
CA MET A 141 -13.40 -0.17 -9.73
C MET A 141 -12.78 -1.49 -10.19
N PHE A 142 -11.47 -1.62 -10.02
CA PHE A 142 -10.75 -2.88 -10.24
C PHE A 142 -10.41 -3.46 -8.88
N ILE A 143 -10.99 -4.61 -8.52
CA ILE A 143 -10.67 -5.33 -7.29
C ILE A 143 -9.99 -6.63 -7.70
N MET A 144 -8.91 -7.01 -7.02
CA MET A 144 -8.27 -8.28 -7.30
C MET A 144 -7.69 -8.98 -6.10
N ASP A 145 -7.65 -10.29 -6.19
CA ASP A 145 -7.01 -11.18 -5.24
C ASP A 145 -5.59 -11.51 -5.70
N ALA A 146 -4.66 -11.44 -4.75
CA ALA A 146 -3.26 -11.73 -4.99
C ALA A 146 -2.66 -12.57 -3.86
N TYR A 147 -2.44 -13.86 -4.17
CA TYR A 147 -1.99 -14.88 -3.23
C TYR A 147 -0.70 -15.55 -3.69
N PRO A 148 0.48 -14.94 -3.46
CA PRO A 148 1.74 -15.48 -3.96
C PRO A 148 2.25 -16.71 -3.20
N PHE A 149 1.95 -16.86 -1.91
CA PHE A 149 2.65 -17.80 -1.04
C PHE A 149 1.94 -19.14 -0.86
N SER A 150 2.34 -20.11 -1.67
CA SER A 150 2.03 -21.53 -1.45
C SER A 150 3.01 -22.22 -0.52
N VAL A 151 2.69 -23.45 -0.09
CA VAL A 151 3.60 -24.33 0.66
C VAL A 151 4.90 -24.66 -0.10
N GLN A 152 4.94 -24.46 -1.42
CA GLN A 152 6.12 -24.64 -2.27
C GLN A 152 6.90 -23.34 -2.51
N SER A 153 6.44 -22.22 -1.95
CA SER A 153 7.10 -20.92 -2.09
C SER A 153 8.24 -20.82 -1.09
N ALA A 154 9.45 -20.63 -1.61
CA ALA A 154 10.60 -20.33 -0.76
C ALA A 154 10.37 -19.03 0.01
N ALA A 155 11.15 -18.81 1.07
CA ALA A 155 11.11 -17.52 1.76
C ALA A 155 11.50 -16.39 0.79
N CYS A 156 10.74 -15.30 0.81
CA CYS A 156 10.92 -14.15 -0.08
C CYS A 156 10.62 -14.41 -1.57
N ASP A 157 9.96 -15.53 -1.89
CA ASP A 157 9.54 -15.82 -3.26
C ASP A 157 8.16 -15.22 -3.53
N PHE A 158 8.12 -14.04 -4.15
CA PHE A 158 6.89 -13.34 -4.54
C PHE A 158 6.30 -13.84 -5.87
N THR A 159 6.72 -15.01 -6.37
CA THR A 159 6.08 -15.69 -7.49
C THR A 159 4.64 -16.06 -7.14
N MET A 160 3.70 -15.91 -8.07
CA MET A 160 2.25 -16.12 -7.84
C MET A 160 1.83 -17.60 -7.73
N LYS A 161 2.56 -18.38 -6.92
CA LYS A 161 2.44 -19.85 -6.86
C LYS A 161 1.12 -20.34 -6.29
N GLY A 162 0.46 -19.57 -5.42
CA GLY A 162 -0.80 -19.97 -4.77
C GLY A 162 -1.93 -20.39 -5.70
N PHE A 163 -1.88 -20.01 -6.97
CA PHE A 163 -2.86 -20.38 -8.00
C PHE A 163 -2.17 -20.86 -9.29
N GLY A 164 -0.99 -21.47 -9.16
CA GLY A 164 -0.29 -22.13 -10.26
C GLY A 164 0.46 -21.21 -11.23
N TYR A 165 0.51 -19.89 -11.00
CA TYR A 165 1.32 -18.98 -11.81
C TYR A 165 2.80 -19.09 -11.41
N THR A 166 3.57 -19.87 -12.18
CA THR A 166 4.98 -20.13 -11.89
C THR A 166 5.95 -19.19 -12.61
N ASN A 167 5.46 -18.41 -13.60
CA ASN A 167 6.28 -17.56 -14.46
C ASN A 167 6.13 -16.05 -14.18
N LYS A 168 5.37 -15.66 -13.16
CA LYS A 168 5.09 -14.25 -12.84
C LYS A 168 5.24 -14.00 -11.35
N ASN A 169 5.97 -12.95 -11.00
CA ASN A 169 5.94 -12.39 -9.66
C ASN A 169 4.73 -11.48 -9.45
N LEU A 170 4.45 -11.14 -8.21
CA LEU A 170 3.30 -10.30 -7.81
C LEU A 170 3.18 -9.01 -8.65
N SER A 171 4.29 -8.28 -8.86
CA SER A 171 4.25 -7.04 -9.65
C SER A 171 3.90 -7.28 -11.12
N GLN A 172 4.43 -8.35 -11.73
CA GLN A 172 4.13 -8.72 -13.10
C GLN A 172 2.67 -9.16 -13.25
N TYR A 173 2.14 -9.91 -12.27
CA TYR A 173 0.75 -10.31 -12.22
C TYR A 173 -0.19 -9.10 -12.13
N ILE A 174 0.08 -8.14 -11.23
CA ILE A 174 -0.72 -6.91 -11.12
C ILE A 174 -0.70 -6.14 -12.44
N ARG A 175 0.48 -5.97 -13.06
CA ARG A 175 0.63 -5.23 -14.33
C ARG A 175 -0.14 -5.87 -15.48
N GLU A 176 -0.18 -7.19 -15.54
CA GLU A 176 -0.90 -7.89 -16.60
C GLU A 176 -2.41 -7.89 -16.38
N MET A 177 -2.87 -8.12 -15.14
CA MET A 177 -4.28 -8.01 -14.78
C MET A 177 -4.83 -6.61 -15.07
N THR A 178 -4.02 -5.58 -14.88
CA THR A 178 -4.42 -4.17 -15.02
C THR A 178 -3.97 -3.53 -16.34
N ALA A 179 -3.50 -4.31 -17.32
CA ALA A 179 -2.91 -3.79 -18.56
C ALA A 179 -3.87 -2.88 -19.37
N THR A 180 -5.16 -3.20 -19.33
CA THR A 180 -6.24 -2.45 -20.01
C THR A 180 -7.04 -1.56 -19.05
N LYS A 181 -6.67 -1.54 -17.76
CA LYS A 181 -7.39 -0.78 -16.74
C LYS A 181 -7.32 0.71 -17.04
N ALA A 182 -8.48 1.36 -17.11
CA ALA A 182 -8.52 2.80 -17.35
C ALA A 182 -7.85 3.56 -16.18
N SER A 183 -7.21 4.68 -16.51
CA SER A 183 -6.40 5.44 -15.53
C SER A 183 -7.22 6.04 -14.39
N ASN A 184 -8.51 6.31 -14.62
CA ASN A 184 -9.47 6.83 -13.64
C ASN A 184 -10.17 5.73 -12.81
N VAL A 185 -9.95 4.45 -13.12
CA VAL A 185 -10.52 3.33 -12.37
C VAL A 185 -9.58 3.00 -11.20
N PRO A 186 -10.04 3.13 -9.94
CA PRO A 186 -9.23 2.81 -8.77
C PRO A 186 -8.91 1.32 -8.71
N LEU A 187 -7.72 1.00 -8.19
CA LEU A 187 -7.24 -0.37 -8.01
C LEU A 187 -7.27 -0.75 -6.53
N TYR A 188 -7.95 -1.84 -6.19
CA TYR A 188 -7.97 -2.43 -4.87
C TYR A 188 -7.38 -3.83 -4.92
N ILE A 189 -6.47 -4.13 -4.01
CA ILE A 189 -5.79 -5.43 -3.98
C ILE A 189 -6.06 -6.10 -2.63
N ILE A 190 -6.59 -7.31 -2.66
CA ILE A 190 -6.77 -8.18 -1.51
C ILE A 190 -5.53 -9.08 -1.42
N LEU A 191 -4.83 -8.99 -0.29
CA LEU A 191 -3.54 -9.61 -0.07
C LEU A 191 -3.60 -10.77 0.93
N GLN A 192 -2.65 -11.68 0.80
CA GLN A 192 -2.56 -12.89 1.60
C GLN A 192 -2.07 -12.61 3.02
N THR A 193 -2.78 -13.15 4.03
CA THR A 193 -2.30 -13.25 5.43
C THR A 193 -2.61 -14.59 6.09
N HIS A 194 -3.23 -15.49 5.36
CA HIS A 194 -3.80 -16.72 5.85
C HIS A 194 -3.07 -17.94 5.27
N LYS A 195 -3.48 -19.13 5.72
CA LYS A 195 -3.23 -20.42 5.06
C LYS A 195 -4.58 -21.03 4.65
N VAL A 196 -4.56 -21.95 3.70
CA VAL A 196 -5.70 -22.81 3.34
C VAL A 196 -5.24 -24.06 2.63
N GLY A 197 -6.13 -25.05 2.61
CA GLY A 197 -5.95 -26.29 1.87
C GLY A 197 -5.10 -27.30 2.64
N ASP A 198 -5.19 -28.54 2.20
CA ASP A 198 -4.40 -29.66 2.70
C ASP A 198 -3.42 -30.16 1.63
N SER A 199 -2.72 -31.26 1.92
CA SER A 199 -1.74 -31.84 0.99
C SER A 199 -2.32 -32.26 -0.36
N SER A 200 -3.64 -32.48 -0.48
CA SER A 200 -4.29 -32.83 -1.75
C SER A 200 -4.37 -31.65 -2.73
N TRP A 201 -4.22 -30.41 -2.25
CA TRP A 201 -4.28 -29.19 -3.08
C TRP A 201 -2.96 -28.89 -3.80
N GLY A 202 -1.87 -29.59 -3.46
CA GLY A 202 -0.59 -29.46 -4.13
C GLY A 202 -0.05 -28.01 -4.12
N ILE A 203 0.19 -27.43 -5.29
CA ILE A 203 0.69 -26.06 -5.41
C ILE A 203 -0.34 -25.00 -4.99
N ASN A 204 -1.63 -25.35 -5.00
CA ASN A 204 -2.72 -24.45 -4.60
C ASN A 204 -2.90 -24.38 -3.07
N GLN A 205 -2.15 -25.18 -2.31
CA GLN A 205 -2.14 -25.07 -0.85
C GLN A 205 -1.38 -23.81 -0.42
N LEU A 206 -2.06 -22.91 0.29
CA LEU A 206 -1.47 -21.65 0.76
C LEU A 206 -0.84 -21.79 2.15
N ARG A 207 0.29 -21.11 2.37
CA ARG A 207 0.91 -20.98 3.70
C ARG A 207 0.71 -19.57 4.25
N VAL A 208 0.79 -19.43 5.57
CA VAL A 208 0.86 -18.10 6.19
C VAL A 208 2.16 -17.41 5.74
N PRO A 209 2.10 -16.18 5.20
CA PRO A 209 3.30 -15.42 4.88
C PRO A 209 4.06 -15.00 6.13
N SER A 210 5.38 -14.85 6.01
CA SER A 210 6.21 -14.23 7.03
C SER A 210 5.98 -12.72 7.11
N VAL A 211 6.42 -12.08 8.20
CA VAL A 211 6.36 -10.62 8.38
C VAL A 211 7.01 -9.85 7.21
N PRO A 212 8.23 -10.17 6.76
CA PRO A 212 8.84 -9.54 5.58
C PRO A 212 8.03 -9.73 4.28
N GLU A 213 7.39 -10.89 4.11
CA GLU A 213 6.55 -11.17 2.95
C GLU A 213 5.27 -10.31 2.96
N VAL A 214 4.65 -10.10 4.13
CA VAL A 214 3.54 -9.15 4.30
C VAL A 214 3.95 -7.72 3.95
N ARG A 215 5.12 -7.26 4.42
CA ARG A 215 5.67 -5.95 4.03
C ARG A 215 5.86 -5.83 2.51
N GLY A 216 6.46 -6.85 1.90
CA GLY A 216 6.73 -6.83 0.46
C GLY A 216 5.46 -6.78 -0.37
N GLN A 217 4.42 -7.56 -0.02
CA GLN A 217 3.12 -7.50 -0.69
C GLN A 217 2.52 -6.09 -0.64
N HIS A 218 2.59 -5.45 0.53
CA HIS A 218 2.06 -4.10 0.75
C HIS A 218 2.79 -3.05 -0.12
N TRP A 219 4.11 -3.02 -0.07
CA TRP A 219 4.90 -2.02 -0.80
C TRP A 219 4.89 -2.25 -2.32
N ILE A 220 4.86 -3.49 -2.79
CA ILE A 220 4.64 -3.81 -4.21
C ILE A 220 3.28 -3.26 -4.65
N SER A 221 2.22 -3.50 -3.88
CA SER A 221 0.87 -3.03 -4.20
C SER A 221 0.78 -1.50 -4.28
N ILE A 222 1.42 -0.77 -3.35
CA ILE A 222 1.53 0.69 -3.42
C ILE A 222 2.28 1.11 -4.69
N GLY A 223 3.41 0.46 -4.98
CA GLY A 223 4.22 0.78 -6.16
C GLY A 223 3.51 0.51 -7.49
N GLU A 224 2.59 -0.46 -7.53
CA GLU A 224 1.75 -0.74 -8.69
C GLU A 224 0.47 0.14 -8.75
N GLY A 225 0.32 1.10 -7.83
CA GLY A 225 -0.74 2.11 -7.87
C GLY A 225 -2.06 1.71 -7.22
N ALA A 226 -2.01 0.82 -6.23
CA ALA A 226 -3.18 0.47 -5.43
C ALA A 226 -3.75 1.72 -4.71
N HIS A 227 -5.05 1.94 -4.88
CA HIS A 227 -5.86 2.94 -4.16
C HIS A 227 -6.37 2.40 -2.83
N GLY A 228 -6.40 1.08 -2.66
CA GLY A 228 -6.70 0.43 -1.40
C GLY A 228 -6.11 -0.97 -1.32
N ILE A 229 -5.80 -1.39 -0.11
CA ILE A 229 -5.26 -2.71 0.20
C ILE A 229 -6.18 -3.34 1.25
N PHE A 230 -6.67 -4.54 0.97
CA PHE A 230 -7.40 -5.36 1.92
C PHE A 230 -6.56 -6.59 2.28
N TRP A 231 -6.83 -7.17 3.45
CA TRP A 231 -6.13 -8.36 3.91
C TRP A 231 -7.14 -9.48 4.15
N PHE A 232 -7.05 -10.55 3.35
CA PHE A 232 -7.88 -11.73 3.52
C PHE A 232 -7.21 -12.62 4.58
N ILE A 233 -7.81 -12.94 5.73
CA ILE A 233 -9.10 -12.47 6.31
C ILE A 233 -8.94 -12.00 7.74
N TYR A 234 -9.93 -11.26 8.25
CA TYR A 234 -9.97 -10.85 9.64
C TYR A 234 -10.32 -12.00 10.61
N PHE A 235 -11.49 -12.64 10.45
CA PHE A 235 -11.94 -13.73 11.33
C PHE A 235 -11.40 -15.08 10.88
N THR A 236 -10.92 -15.91 11.80
CA THR A 236 -10.75 -17.35 11.53
C THR A 236 -12.10 -17.98 11.21
N GLN A 237 -12.17 -18.73 10.11
CA GLN A 237 -13.37 -19.42 9.65
C GLN A 237 -12.99 -20.54 8.68
N GLN A 238 -13.77 -21.63 8.69
CA GLN A 238 -13.43 -22.83 7.90
C GLN A 238 -11.97 -23.24 8.16
N ASP A 239 -11.18 -23.44 7.11
CA ASP A 239 -9.75 -23.79 7.21
C ASP A 239 -8.82 -22.56 7.24
N TRP A 240 -9.38 -21.35 7.16
CA TRP A 240 -8.62 -20.10 7.14
C TRP A 240 -8.32 -19.63 8.56
N THR A 241 -7.05 -19.37 8.86
CA THR A 241 -6.64 -18.62 10.06
C THR A 241 -6.61 -17.13 9.75
N GLY A 242 -7.47 -16.35 10.42
CA GLY A 242 -7.59 -14.91 10.21
C GLY A 242 -6.64 -14.07 11.07
N LEU A 243 -6.53 -12.79 10.74
CA LEU A 243 -5.68 -11.82 11.42
C LEU A 243 -6.03 -11.60 12.89
N LYS A 244 -7.30 -11.73 13.27
CA LYS A 244 -7.74 -11.60 14.66
C LYS A 244 -7.00 -12.58 15.59
N ASP A 245 -6.71 -13.78 15.07
CA ASP A 245 -6.02 -14.84 15.80
C ASP A 245 -4.52 -14.93 15.43
N ASN A 246 -3.99 -13.92 14.72
CA ASN A 246 -2.59 -13.83 14.32
C ASN A 246 -2.01 -12.45 14.72
N PRO A 247 -1.69 -12.23 16.01
CA PRO A 247 -1.21 -10.94 16.50
C PRO A 247 0.09 -10.49 15.84
N THR A 248 0.95 -11.43 15.41
CA THR A 248 2.21 -11.11 14.71
C THR A 248 1.95 -10.39 13.40
N LEU A 249 1.10 -10.94 12.53
CA LEU A 249 0.78 -10.30 11.26
C LEU A 249 -0.12 -9.07 11.44
N MET A 250 -1.05 -9.10 12.40
CA MET A 250 -1.90 -7.95 12.72
C MET A 250 -1.07 -6.74 13.16
N ASN A 251 -0.06 -6.92 14.00
CA ASN A 251 0.80 -5.83 14.45
C ASN A 251 1.67 -5.29 13.30
N GLU A 252 2.15 -6.15 12.40
CA GLU A 252 2.88 -5.70 11.21
C GLU A 252 1.98 -4.86 10.28
N ILE A 253 0.77 -5.33 10.00
CA ILE A 253 -0.19 -4.59 9.17
C ILE A 253 -0.55 -3.25 9.81
N SER A 254 -0.67 -3.21 11.14
CA SER A 254 -0.90 -1.96 11.87
C SER A 254 0.24 -0.97 11.69
N SER A 255 1.49 -1.44 11.79
CA SER A 255 2.68 -0.62 11.52
C SER A 255 2.68 -0.07 10.09
N LEU A 256 2.37 -0.90 9.10
CA LEU A 256 2.27 -0.48 7.69
C LEU A 256 1.17 0.57 7.48
N ALA A 257 -0.01 0.39 8.10
CA ALA A 257 -1.11 1.35 8.04
C ALA A 257 -0.71 2.69 8.67
N GLN A 258 -0.06 2.69 9.84
CA GLN A 258 0.42 3.92 10.50
C GLN A 258 1.44 4.69 9.65
N ARG A 259 2.29 3.98 8.89
CA ARG A 259 3.28 4.59 8.00
C ARG A 259 2.68 5.16 6.71
N THR A 260 1.62 4.55 6.20
CA THR A 260 1.04 4.92 4.90
C THR A 260 -0.18 5.82 4.98
N ASN A 261 -0.92 5.82 6.10
CA ASN A 261 -2.05 6.74 6.33
C ASN A 261 -1.65 8.23 6.21
N PRO A 262 -0.50 8.71 6.73
CA PRO A 262 -0.05 10.08 6.50
C PRO A 262 0.20 10.41 5.02
N LEU A 263 0.41 9.39 4.18
CA LEU A 263 0.70 9.53 2.75
C LEU A 263 -0.56 9.38 1.87
N THR A 264 -1.74 9.09 2.43
CA THR A 264 -2.97 8.80 1.68
C THR A 264 -3.30 9.86 0.65
N GLN A 265 -3.22 11.16 1.00
CA GLN A 265 -3.50 12.24 0.05
C GLN A 265 -2.54 12.21 -1.16
N THR A 266 -1.27 11.89 -0.94
CA THR A 266 -0.28 11.80 -2.01
C THR A 266 -0.51 10.56 -2.86
N LEU A 267 -0.68 9.40 -2.24
CA LEU A 267 -0.79 8.11 -2.92
C LEU A 267 -2.09 7.99 -3.73
N LEU A 268 -3.22 8.46 -3.20
CA LEU A 268 -4.50 8.46 -3.93
C LEU A 268 -4.54 9.46 -5.09
N ASN A 269 -3.63 10.44 -5.12
CA ASN A 269 -3.47 11.37 -6.24
C ASN A 269 -2.30 10.99 -7.16
N ALA A 270 -1.80 9.76 -7.05
CA ALA A 270 -0.75 9.22 -7.89
C ALA A 270 -1.23 7.99 -8.65
N LYS A 271 -0.66 7.78 -9.82
CA LYS A 271 -0.88 6.61 -10.67
C LYS A 271 0.45 5.99 -11.04
N ARG A 272 0.46 4.68 -11.28
CA ARG A 272 1.62 3.97 -11.80
C ARG A 272 2.02 4.57 -13.15
N ASN A 273 3.30 4.89 -13.31
CA ASN A 273 3.85 5.35 -14.58
C ASN A 273 4.09 4.14 -15.49
N SER A 274 3.83 4.29 -16.80
CA SER A 274 4.04 3.19 -17.77
C SER A 274 5.50 2.75 -17.88
N THR A 275 6.43 3.65 -17.54
CA THR A 275 7.87 3.41 -17.58
C THR A 275 8.48 3.73 -16.22
N ASP A 276 9.31 2.83 -15.70
CA ASP A 276 10.04 3.10 -14.46
C ASP A 276 11.22 4.04 -14.72
N LEU A 277 11.27 5.14 -13.96
CA LEU A 277 12.29 6.18 -14.02
C LEU A 277 13.42 5.93 -13.01
N PHE A 278 13.24 4.99 -12.10
CA PHE A 278 14.17 4.69 -11.02
C PHE A 278 14.72 3.27 -11.13
N THR A 279 15.93 3.07 -10.63
CA THR A 279 16.57 1.77 -10.50
C THR A 279 17.06 1.55 -9.07
N ALA A 280 17.06 0.30 -8.63
CA ALA A 280 17.57 -0.12 -7.34
C ALA A 280 18.46 -1.36 -7.48
N ASN A 281 19.44 -1.51 -6.60
CA ASN A 281 20.32 -2.68 -6.54
C ASN A 281 19.75 -3.78 -5.63
N ASN A 282 20.55 -4.84 -5.42
CA ASN A 282 20.31 -5.91 -4.44
C ASN A 282 19.00 -6.70 -4.62
N GLY A 283 18.44 -6.71 -5.83
CA GLY A 283 17.17 -7.40 -6.10
C GLY A 283 15.96 -6.73 -5.46
N ALA A 284 16.08 -5.47 -5.04
CA ALA A 284 14.96 -4.69 -4.52
C ALA A 284 13.88 -4.50 -5.59
N TYR A 285 12.62 -4.50 -5.16
CA TYR A 285 11.52 -4.02 -5.97
C TYR A 285 11.65 -2.51 -6.12
N ILE A 286 11.44 -2.01 -7.33
CA ILE A 286 11.33 -0.58 -7.58
C ILE A 286 10.31 -0.31 -8.68
N SER A 287 9.50 0.73 -8.46
CA SER A 287 8.56 1.24 -9.45
C SER A 287 8.41 2.75 -9.35
N THR A 288 7.82 3.33 -10.40
CA THR A 288 7.52 4.76 -10.48
C THR A 288 6.02 5.03 -10.37
N LEU A 289 5.63 5.82 -9.39
CA LEU A 289 4.35 6.51 -9.39
C LEU A 289 4.52 7.94 -9.91
N THR A 290 3.45 8.53 -10.41
CA THR A 290 3.41 9.89 -10.92
C THR A 290 2.10 10.54 -10.46
N SER A 291 2.14 11.80 -10.02
CA SER A 291 0.91 12.53 -9.67
C SER A 291 -0.05 12.60 -10.86
N ASN A 292 -1.34 12.76 -10.61
CA ASN A 292 -2.36 12.74 -11.67
C ASN A 292 -2.11 13.79 -12.78
N ASP A 293 -1.59 14.96 -12.41
CA ASP A 293 -1.18 16.05 -13.31
C ASP A 293 0.19 15.83 -13.99
N GLY A 294 0.91 14.77 -13.62
CA GLY A 294 2.21 14.43 -14.16
C GLY A 294 3.41 15.17 -13.55
N THR A 295 3.20 16.14 -12.66
CA THR A 295 4.27 17.05 -12.21
C THR A 295 5.24 16.42 -11.22
N LYS A 296 4.77 15.50 -10.38
CA LYS A 296 5.57 14.82 -9.36
C LYS A 296 5.85 13.39 -9.75
N LYS A 297 7.05 12.91 -9.41
CA LYS A 297 7.51 11.53 -9.61
C LYS A 297 7.87 10.93 -8.26
N TYR A 298 7.44 9.70 -8.03
CA TYR A 298 7.73 8.99 -6.79
C TYR A 298 8.38 7.64 -7.08
N ALA A 299 9.45 7.33 -6.36
CA ALA A 299 10.02 6.00 -6.31
C ALA A 299 9.37 5.24 -5.15
N VAL A 300 8.78 4.08 -5.43
CA VAL A 300 8.39 3.11 -4.40
C VAL A 300 9.38 1.98 -4.45
N VAL A 301 10.06 1.72 -3.32
CA VAL A 301 11.18 0.76 -3.25
C VAL A 301 10.98 -0.17 -2.08
N ALA A 302 11.22 -1.48 -2.26
CA ALA A 302 11.13 -2.46 -1.18
C ALA A 302 12.24 -3.52 -1.26
N ASN A 303 12.78 -3.89 -0.10
CA ASN A 303 13.78 -4.95 0.07
C ASN A 303 13.12 -6.34 -0.03
N ILE A 304 12.73 -6.72 -1.24
CA ILE A 304 12.19 -8.07 -1.52
C ILE A 304 13.25 -9.04 -2.04
N GLY A 305 14.49 -8.57 -2.26
CA GLY A 305 15.61 -9.43 -2.62
C GLY A 305 16.13 -10.24 -1.42
N ASN A 306 15.81 -9.83 -0.20
CA ASN A 306 16.20 -10.53 1.03
C ASN A 306 15.19 -10.30 2.17
N CYS A 307 14.53 -11.38 2.59
CA CYS A 307 13.57 -11.38 3.69
C CYS A 307 14.16 -11.83 5.04
N SER A 308 15.48 -12.03 5.13
CA SER A 308 16.15 -12.49 6.35
C SER A 308 17.06 -11.43 6.99
N SER A 309 17.57 -10.47 6.20
CA SER A 309 18.48 -9.43 6.70
C SER A 309 18.21 -8.07 6.07
N SER A 310 18.50 -7.00 6.82
CA SER A 310 18.47 -5.64 6.29
C SER A 310 19.47 -5.48 5.13
N GLN A 311 19.15 -4.61 4.17
CA GLN A 311 20.01 -4.28 3.05
C GLN A 311 20.17 -2.77 2.91
N ASN A 312 21.35 -2.34 2.46
CA ASN A 312 21.59 -0.98 2.00
C ASN A 312 21.29 -0.92 0.50
N ILE A 313 20.18 -0.29 0.15
CA ILE A 313 19.72 -0.14 -1.23
C ILE A 313 20.08 1.24 -1.74
N THR A 314 20.69 1.28 -2.91
CA THR A 314 21.00 2.50 -3.64
C THR A 314 19.92 2.71 -4.70
N ILE A 315 19.31 3.90 -4.70
CA ILE A 315 18.28 4.29 -5.65
C ILE A 315 18.85 5.35 -6.60
N ASN A 316 18.75 5.10 -7.91
CA ASN A 316 19.12 6.04 -8.96
C ASN A 316 17.90 6.40 -9.81
N SER A 317 18.03 7.43 -10.65
CA SER A 317 17.00 7.83 -11.60
C SER A 317 17.60 8.20 -12.95
N THR A 318 16.83 8.05 -14.02
CA THR A 318 17.13 8.63 -15.34
C THR A 318 16.99 10.16 -15.35
N GLN A 319 16.37 10.74 -14.32
CA GLN A 319 16.22 12.18 -14.14
C GLN A 319 17.14 12.70 -13.02
N GLN A 320 17.54 13.97 -13.15
CA GLN A 320 18.33 14.66 -12.13
C GLN A 320 17.46 15.09 -10.95
N GLY A 321 18.03 15.09 -9.75
CA GLY A 321 17.33 15.55 -8.55
C GLY A 321 17.86 14.93 -7.27
N SER A 322 17.01 14.94 -6.24
CA SER A 322 17.24 14.29 -4.96
C SER A 322 15.98 13.54 -4.53
N LEU A 323 16.16 12.53 -3.68
CA LEU A 323 15.08 11.70 -3.14
C LEU A 323 14.63 12.29 -1.80
N LYS A 324 13.42 12.84 -1.76
CA LYS A 324 12.76 13.22 -0.51
C LYS A 324 11.97 12.04 0.03
N ASN A 325 12.40 11.45 1.14
CA ASN A 325 11.65 10.43 1.85
C ASN A 325 10.31 11.02 2.32
N LEU A 326 9.19 10.44 1.90
CA LEU A 326 7.88 10.98 2.24
C LEU A 326 7.47 10.71 3.69
N GLU A 327 8.02 9.70 4.33
CA GLU A 327 7.73 9.36 5.73
C GLU A 327 8.50 10.27 6.70
N THR A 328 9.74 10.63 6.37
CA THR A 328 10.63 11.39 7.28
C THR A 328 10.90 12.82 6.84
N GLY A 329 10.60 13.18 5.59
CA GLY A 329 10.97 14.46 4.98
C GLY A 329 12.45 14.60 4.61
N GLN A 330 13.29 13.61 4.95
CA GLN A 330 14.73 13.64 4.66
C GLN A 330 15.00 13.68 3.16
N ILE A 331 15.86 14.60 2.72
CA ILE A 331 16.32 14.70 1.33
C ILE A 331 17.69 14.05 1.20
N LEU A 332 17.82 13.14 0.24
CA LEU A 332 19.03 12.37 -0.03
C LEU A 332 19.45 12.55 -1.49
N PRO A 333 20.74 12.71 -1.80
CA PRO A 333 21.22 12.63 -3.18
C PRO A 333 20.84 11.28 -3.82
N LEU A 334 20.53 11.27 -5.12
CA LEU A 334 20.48 10.02 -5.89
C LEU A 334 21.82 9.27 -5.73
N GLY A 335 21.76 7.95 -5.65
CA GLY A 335 22.95 7.12 -5.40
C GLY A 335 23.26 6.87 -3.92
N SER A 336 22.58 7.56 -2.99
CA SER A 336 22.77 7.34 -1.55
C SER A 336 22.41 5.91 -1.14
N GLN A 337 23.17 5.34 -0.20
CA GLN A 337 22.85 4.05 0.42
C GLN A 337 21.81 4.23 1.53
N ILE A 338 20.66 3.59 1.38
CA ILE A 338 19.54 3.70 2.31
C ILE A 338 19.30 2.32 2.92
N SER A 339 19.23 2.23 4.25
CA SER A 339 18.96 0.97 4.93
C SER A 339 17.47 0.61 4.88
N PHE A 340 17.17 -0.64 4.53
CA PHE A 340 15.83 -1.22 4.54
C PHE A 340 15.82 -2.50 5.35
N LEU A 341 14.80 -2.66 6.20
CA LEU A 341 14.53 -3.92 6.90
C LEU A 341 14.12 -5.01 5.89
N PRO A 342 14.18 -6.30 6.26
CA PRO A 342 13.73 -7.36 5.37
C PRO A 342 12.26 -7.18 4.95
N GLY A 343 12.00 -7.27 3.64
CA GLY A 343 10.68 -7.07 3.03
C GLY A 343 10.16 -5.63 3.03
N ASP A 344 10.82 -4.73 3.76
CA ASP A 344 10.31 -3.40 4.00
C ASP A 344 10.57 -2.43 2.84
N GLY A 345 9.76 -1.40 2.74
CA GLY A 345 9.79 -0.42 1.67
C GLY A 345 9.53 1.00 2.15
N LYS A 346 9.71 1.95 1.23
CA LYS A 346 9.59 3.40 1.44
C LYS A 346 9.14 4.07 0.14
N VAL A 347 8.54 5.26 0.28
CA VAL A 347 8.23 6.13 -0.87
C VAL A 347 9.09 7.39 -0.84
N PHE A 348 9.68 7.72 -1.98
CA PHE A 348 10.48 8.94 -2.17
C PHE A 348 9.88 9.80 -3.27
N GLU A 349 9.74 11.10 -3.07
CA GLU A 349 9.49 12.08 -4.14
C GLU A 349 10.82 12.50 -4.77
N LEU A 350 10.91 12.48 -6.09
CA LEU A 350 12.00 13.12 -6.80
C LEU A 350 11.78 14.63 -6.78
N VAL A 351 12.61 15.33 -6.03
CA VAL A 351 12.60 16.79 -5.94
C VAL A 351 13.77 17.36 -6.71
N SER A 352 13.64 18.60 -7.18
CA SER A 352 14.79 19.34 -7.71
C SER A 352 15.92 19.28 -6.69
N SER A 353 17.16 19.10 -7.15
CA SER A 353 18.34 19.19 -6.29
C SER A 353 18.30 20.54 -5.60
N GLN A 354 17.77 20.59 -4.37
CA GLN A 354 18.11 21.68 -3.49
C GLN A 354 19.59 21.47 -3.27
N THR A 355 20.40 22.32 -3.90
CA THR A 355 21.61 22.75 -3.24
C THR A 355 21.11 23.31 -1.91
N THR A 356 21.04 22.47 -0.87
CA THR A 356 21.40 22.97 0.45
C THR A 356 22.68 23.72 0.16
N PRO A 357 22.73 25.06 0.30
CA PRO A 357 24.01 25.73 0.22
C PRO A 357 24.88 24.92 1.17
N ALA A 358 26.04 24.43 0.69
CA ALA A 358 27.03 23.92 1.61
C ALA A 358 27.06 24.91 2.76
N PRO A 359 26.82 24.48 4.02
CA PRO A 359 26.66 25.41 5.13
C PRO A 359 27.81 26.39 4.99
N THR A 360 27.49 27.65 4.73
CA THR A 360 28.52 28.67 4.57
C THR A 360 29.29 28.57 5.88
N PRO A 361 30.61 28.28 5.87
CA PRO A 361 31.34 27.99 7.10
C PRO A 361 31.02 29.10 8.09
N LYS A 362 30.23 28.78 9.11
CA LYS A 362 29.78 29.78 10.07
C LYS A 362 30.99 29.98 10.98
N PRO A 363 31.59 31.18 11.07
CA PRO A 363 32.75 31.37 11.92
C PRO A 363 32.44 30.90 13.35
N GLY A 364 33.18 29.90 13.83
CA GLY A 364 32.95 29.26 15.12
C GLY A 364 32.18 27.93 15.12
N ASP A 365 31.65 27.45 13.99
CA ASP A 365 31.10 26.08 13.85
C ASP A 365 32.26 25.13 13.51
N LEU A 366 32.92 24.64 14.55
CA LEU A 366 34.15 23.85 14.44
C LEU A 366 33.86 22.35 14.25
N ASN A 367 32.64 21.90 14.52
CA ASN A 367 32.23 20.51 14.33
C ASN A 367 31.41 20.26 13.04
N GLY A 368 30.96 21.32 12.36
CA GLY A 368 30.21 21.28 11.11
C GLY A 368 28.74 20.90 11.26
N ASP A 369 28.15 21.06 12.45
CA ASP A 369 26.76 20.68 12.75
C ASP A 369 25.74 21.77 12.42
N GLY A 370 26.20 22.95 11.98
CA GLY A 370 25.39 24.10 11.61
C GLY A 370 25.02 25.01 12.79
N ARG A 371 25.53 24.74 13.99
CA ARG A 371 25.37 25.56 15.20
C ARG A 371 26.74 25.92 15.76
N VAL A 372 26.77 26.98 16.57
CA VAL A 372 27.95 27.42 17.31
C VAL A 372 27.58 27.38 18.78
N GLY A 373 28.15 26.42 19.49
CA GLY A 373 27.78 26.19 20.88
C GLY A 373 28.89 25.56 21.72
N VAL A 374 28.45 24.83 22.74
CA VAL A 374 29.37 24.27 23.75
C VAL A 374 30.35 23.25 23.17
N ILE A 375 29.96 22.53 22.13
CA ILE A 375 30.83 21.55 21.46
C ILE A 375 31.94 22.28 20.72
N ASP A 376 31.63 23.33 19.96
CA ASP A 376 32.62 24.14 19.26
C ASP A 376 33.55 24.84 20.23
N PHE A 377 33.01 25.37 21.33
CA PHE A 377 33.83 25.95 22.38
C PHE A 377 34.83 24.94 22.96
N SER A 378 34.41 23.69 23.17
CA SER A 378 35.30 22.63 23.65
C SER A 378 36.39 22.29 22.62
N ILE A 379 36.08 22.35 21.32
CA ILE A 379 37.05 22.16 20.24
C ILE A 379 38.05 23.32 20.23
N LEU A 380 37.59 24.57 20.32
CA LEU A 380 38.45 25.76 20.35
C LEU A 380 39.42 25.71 21.55
N LEU A 381 38.93 25.34 22.74
CA LEU A 381 39.78 25.16 23.93
C LEU A 381 40.80 24.03 23.78
N SER A 382 40.45 22.94 23.09
CA SER A 382 41.39 21.84 22.83
C SER A 382 42.57 22.26 21.93
N LYS A 383 42.42 23.36 21.19
CA LYS A 383 43.41 23.93 20.27
C LYS A 383 44.04 25.22 20.78
N TRP A 384 43.82 25.58 22.04
CA TRP A 384 44.29 26.84 22.60
C TRP A 384 45.81 27.00 22.49
N ASN A 385 46.27 28.20 22.12
CA ASN A 385 47.68 28.54 21.96
C ASN A 385 48.42 27.71 20.89
N THR A 386 47.69 27.13 19.93
CA THR A 386 48.24 26.48 18.73
C THR A 386 48.03 27.36 17.48
N SER A 387 48.56 26.94 16.34
CA SER A 387 48.32 27.55 15.03
C SER A 387 47.38 26.69 14.18
N ASP A 388 46.40 26.02 14.80
CA ASP A 388 45.44 25.16 14.10
C ASP A 388 44.54 26.03 13.20
N PRO A 389 44.59 25.88 11.87
CA PRO A 389 43.90 26.77 10.94
C PRO A 389 42.38 26.65 11.01
N ALA A 390 41.83 25.59 11.61
CA ALA A 390 40.39 25.45 11.77
C ALA A 390 39.87 26.23 12.99
N ALA A 391 40.69 26.36 14.05
CA ALA A 391 40.32 27.06 15.29
C ALA A 391 40.85 28.51 15.35
N ASP A 392 41.75 28.90 14.44
CA ASP A 392 42.22 30.27 14.20
C ASP A 392 41.21 31.03 13.35
N LEU A 393 40.14 31.49 14.00
CA LEU A 393 38.98 32.12 13.40
C LEU A 393 39.28 33.54 12.88
N ASN A 394 40.29 34.21 13.43
CA ASN A 394 40.74 35.54 12.97
C ASN A 394 41.92 35.50 11.98
N GLN A 395 42.52 34.31 11.78
CA GLN A 395 43.65 34.06 10.88
C GLN A 395 44.92 34.84 11.27
N ASP A 396 45.15 35.07 12.58
CA ASP A 396 46.34 35.75 13.08
C ASP A 396 47.53 34.80 13.34
N GLY A 397 47.33 33.50 13.12
CA GLY A 397 48.31 32.44 13.31
C GLY A 397 48.30 31.83 14.72
N LYS A 398 47.36 32.23 15.60
CA LYS A 398 47.31 31.75 16.98
C LYS A 398 45.91 31.71 17.58
N VAL A 399 45.43 30.50 17.89
CA VAL A 399 44.16 30.30 18.62
C VAL A 399 44.22 30.91 20.03
N ASN A 400 43.47 31.98 20.26
CA ASN A 400 43.48 32.76 21.49
C ASN A 400 42.11 33.38 21.84
N ILE A 401 42.11 34.36 22.74
CA ILE A 401 40.90 35.04 23.22
C ILE A 401 40.13 35.77 22.10
N LEU A 402 40.82 36.20 21.05
CA LEU A 402 40.21 36.84 19.89
C LEU A 402 39.36 35.84 19.09
N ASP A 403 39.82 34.61 18.89
CA ASP A 403 39.03 33.55 18.26
C ASP A 403 37.83 33.17 19.12
N PHE A 404 38.02 33.07 20.44
CA PHE A 404 36.89 32.84 21.35
C PHE A 404 35.83 33.95 21.24
N SER A 405 36.24 35.21 21.06
CA SER A 405 35.30 36.32 20.87
C SER A 405 34.49 36.19 19.57
N ILE A 406 35.11 35.67 18.49
CA ILE A 406 34.42 35.38 17.23
C ILE A 406 33.43 34.23 17.42
N LEU A 407 33.83 33.16 18.11
CA LEU A 407 32.94 32.03 18.41
C LEU A 407 31.71 32.51 19.22
N LEU A 408 31.92 33.27 20.29
CA LEU A 408 30.81 33.81 21.10
C LEU A 408 29.90 34.76 20.31
N SER A 409 30.44 35.57 19.41
CA SER A 409 29.63 36.47 18.57
C SER A 409 28.68 35.73 17.62
N ASN A 410 28.95 34.44 17.37
CA ASN A 410 28.17 33.58 16.48
C ASN A 410 27.30 32.54 17.22
N TRP A 411 27.28 32.55 18.56
CA TRP A 411 26.58 31.56 19.39
C TRP A 411 25.09 31.46 19.07
N ASN A 412 24.56 30.24 18.87
CA ASN A 412 23.14 30.01 18.54
C ASN A 412 22.55 28.67 18.98
#